data_AF-A0A9E1FAK2-F1
#
_entry.id   AF-A0A9E1FAK2-F1
#
_cell.length_a   1.000
_cell.length_b   1.000
_cell.length_c   1.000
_cell.angle_alpha   90.00
_cell.angle_beta   90.00
_cell.angle_gamma   90.00
#
_symmetry.space_group_name_H-M   'P 1'
#
loop_
_entity.id
_entity.type
_entity.pdbx_description
1 polymer ?
#
loop_
_entity_poly.entity_id
_entity_poly.type
_entity_poly.pdbx_seq_one_letter_code
_entity_poly.pdbx_strand_id
1 'polypeptide(L)'
;MSEKRIVIDPITRIEGHLRIEVVVDENNVVKEAYSGSTLWRGLEQIVKNRDPRDAGFFMQRICGVCTYSHYRAGIVAVEDALGIKPPLNA
;
A
#
# COMPACT_ATOMS: atom_id res chain seq x y z
N MET A 1 -19.99 -6.20 -31.71
CA MET A 1 -20.54 -5.48 -30.54
C MET A 1 -19.50 -4.45 -30.14
N SER A 2 -19.86 -3.17 -30.00
CA SER A 2 -18.90 -2.12 -29.68
C SER A 2 -18.62 -2.11 -28.19
N GLU A 3 -17.41 -2.47 -27.79
CA GLU A 3 -16.97 -2.37 -26.41
C GLU A 3 -16.57 -0.93 -26.07
N LYS A 4 -17.03 -0.41 -24.93
CA LYS A 4 -16.69 0.95 -24.47
C LYS A 4 -15.71 0.87 -23.31
N ARG A 5 -14.56 1.54 -23.44
CA ARG A 5 -13.62 1.76 -22.34
C ARG A 5 -13.98 3.03 -21.56
N ILE A 6 -14.09 2.90 -20.24
CA ILE A 6 -14.31 3.99 -19.29
C ILE A 6 -13.08 4.10 -18.41
N VAL A 7 -12.56 5.31 -18.24
CA VAL A 7 -11.36 5.61 -17.44
C VAL A 7 -11.75 6.52 -16.29
N ILE A 8 -11.37 6.15 -15.07
CA ILE A 8 -11.56 6.96 -13.86
C ILE A 8 -10.18 7.23 -13.25
N ASP A 9 -9.72 8.47 -13.44
CA ASP A 9 -8.42 8.96 -13.01
C ASP A 9 -8.53 10.48 -12.75
N PRO A 10 -8.50 10.95 -11.49
CA PRO A 10 -8.19 10.19 -10.28
C PRO A 10 -9.39 9.45 -9.69
N ILE A 11 -9.14 8.31 -9.03
CA ILE A 11 -10.07 7.77 -8.02
C ILE A 11 -9.98 8.64 -6.77
N THR A 12 -11.12 9.15 -6.32
CA THR A 12 -11.23 10.05 -5.15
C THR A 12 -11.78 9.32 -3.93
N ARG A 13 -11.73 9.97 -2.75
CA ARG A 13 -12.14 9.42 -1.44
C ARG A 13 -11.37 8.13 -1.05
N ILE A 14 -10.13 8.04 -1.46
CA ILE A 14 -9.15 7.02 -1.06
C ILE A 14 -7.90 7.72 -0.51
N GLU A 15 -7.01 6.95 0.10
CA GLU A 15 -5.62 7.37 0.33
C GLU A 15 -4.79 7.10 -0.93
N GLY A 16 -3.83 7.98 -1.24
CA GLY A 16 -2.89 7.79 -2.35
C GLY A 16 -3.48 8.06 -3.74
N HIS A 17 -2.96 7.34 -4.74
CA HIS A 17 -3.29 7.54 -6.15
C HIS A 17 -3.61 6.21 -6.84
N LEU A 18 -4.75 6.19 -7.53
CA LEU A 18 -5.25 5.02 -8.24
C LEU A 18 -5.97 5.46 -9.50
N ARG A 19 -5.75 4.67 -10.56
CA ARG A 19 -6.44 4.71 -11.83
C ARG A 19 -7.21 3.41 -12.01
N ILE A 20 -8.47 3.51 -12.39
CA ILE A 20 -9.32 2.35 -12.72
C ILE A 20 -9.83 2.51 -14.15
N GLU A 21 -9.72 1.44 -14.92
CA GLU A 21 -10.28 1.37 -16.27
C GLU A 21 -11.20 0.15 -16.37
N VAL A 22 -12.36 0.30 -16.98
CA VAL A 22 -13.30 -0.79 -17.21
C VAL A 22 -13.73 -0.84 -18.67
N VAL A 23 -13.92 -2.05 -19.18
CA VAL A 23 -14.53 -2.29 -20.49
C VAL A 23 -15.96 -2.77 -20.25
N VAL A 24 -16.92 -2.08 -20.86
CA VAL A 24 -18.35 -2.28 -20.63
C VAL A 24 -19.03 -2.67 -21.93
N ASP A 25 -19.92 -3.66 -21.86
CA ASP A 25 -20.76 -4.08 -22.98
C ASP A 25 -21.97 -3.14 -23.19
N GLU A 26 -22.74 -3.43 -24.25
CA GLU A 26 -23.96 -2.69 -24.61
C GLU A 26 -25.08 -2.75 -23.56
N ASN A 27 -25.05 -3.72 -22.64
CA ASN A 27 -25.99 -3.86 -21.52
C ASN A 27 -25.48 -3.19 -20.24
N ASN A 28 -24.42 -2.37 -20.33
CA ASN A 28 -23.74 -1.75 -19.20
C ASN A 28 -23.11 -2.75 -18.21
N VAL A 29 -22.74 -3.95 -18.66
CA VAL A 29 -22.06 -4.95 -17.83
C VAL A 29 -20.56 -4.85 -18.02
N VAL A 30 -19.82 -4.71 -16.91
CA VAL A 30 -18.35 -4.73 -16.91
C VAL A 30 -17.86 -6.12 -17.31
N LYS A 31 -17.04 -6.20 -18.36
CA LYS A 31 -16.39 -7.44 -18.82
C LYS A 31 -14.94 -7.54 -18.39
N GLU A 32 -14.26 -6.40 -18.30
CA GLU A 32 -12.88 -6.31 -17.87
C GLU A 32 -12.70 -5.12 -16.93
N ALA A 33 -11.80 -5.27 -15.95
CA ALA A 33 -11.42 -4.23 -15.02
C ALA A 33 -9.91 -4.22 -14.83
N TYR A 34 -9.32 -3.04 -14.87
CA TYR A 34 -7.89 -2.79 -14.73
C TYR A 34 -7.66 -1.87 -13.53
N SER A 35 -6.73 -2.27 -12.66
CA SER A 35 -6.32 -1.49 -11.48
C SER A 35 -4.86 -1.10 -11.61
N GLY A 36 -4.60 0.20 -11.70
CA GLY A 36 -3.25 0.75 -11.83
C GLY A 36 -2.96 1.76 -10.74
N SER A 37 -2.04 1.44 -9.83
CA SER A 37 -1.53 2.44 -8.89
C SER A 37 -0.59 3.39 -9.63
N THR A 38 -0.73 4.68 -9.36
CA THR A 38 0.02 5.75 -10.04
C THR A 38 1.04 6.43 -9.11
N LEU A 39 1.39 5.78 -7.98
CA LEU A 39 2.38 6.27 -7.03
C LEU A 39 3.37 5.17 -6.64
N TRP A 40 4.65 5.52 -6.54
CA TRP A 40 5.67 4.71 -5.90
C TRP A 40 6.69 5.61 -5.17
N ARG A 41 7.13 5.17 -3.99
CA ARG A 41 8.16 5.87 -3.17
C ARG A 41 9.39 5.03 -2.84
N GLY A 42 9.31 3.70 -2.97
CA GLY A 42 10.48 2.82 -2.80
C GLY A 42 11.03 2.70 -1.38
N LEU A 43 10.19 2.66 -0.33
CA LEU A 43 10.65 2.55 1.06
C LEU A 43 11.50 1.29 1.31
N GLU A 44 11.23 0.20 0.59
CA GLU A 44 12.02 -1.03 0.61
C GLU A 44 13.48 -0.82 0.15
N GLN A 45 13.72 0.12 -0.77
CA GLN A 45 15.08 0.48 -1.17
C GLN A 45 15.72 1.44 -0.16
N ILE A 46 14.94 2.40 0.35
CA ILE A 46 15.42 3.41 1.32
C ILE A 46 15.88 2.77 2.64
N VAL A 47 15.22 1.67 3.05
CA VAL A 47 15.51 1.00 4.32
C VAL A 47 16.73 0.06 4.26
N LYS A 48 17.25 -0.25 3.07
CA LYS A 48 18.45 -1.09 2.94
C LYS A 48 19.63 -0.47 3.66
N ASN A 49 20.39 -1.32 4.36
CA ASN A 49 21.58 -0.93 5.14
C ASN A 49 21.33 0.13 6.22
N ARG A 50 20.07 0.37 6.61
CA ARG A 50 19.72 1.13 7.82
C ARG A 50 19.86 0.24 9.04
N ASP A 51 19.98 0.86 10.20
CA ASP A 51 19.87 0.14 11.46
C ASP A 51 18.46 -0.48 11.58
N PRO A 52 18.33 -1.78 11.90
CA PRO A 52 17.04 -2.42 12.08
C PRO A 52 16.12 -1.70 13.07
N ARG A 53 16.68 -1.05 14.10
CA ARG A 53 15.91 -0.29 15.09
C ARG A 53 15.19 0.91 14.47
N ASP A 54 15.67 1.42 13.34
CA ASP A 54 15.02 2.52 12.62
C ASP A 54 13.92 2.04 11.67
N ALA A 55 13.85 0.75 11.37
CA ALA A 55 12.95 0.20 10.35
C ALA A 55 11.48 0.59 10.61
N GLY A 56 11.02 0.49 11.86
CA GLY A 56 9.67 0.92 12.26
C GLY A 56 9.38 2.38 11.91
N PHE A 57 10.33 3.29 12.12
CA PHE A 57 10.13 4.72 11.83
C PHE A 57 9.98 5.00 10.33
N PHE A 58 10.76 4.31 9.48
CA PHE A 58 10.62 4.40 8.03
C PHE A 58 9.29 3.80 7.58
N MET A 59 8.98 2.57 8.02
CA MET A 59 7.75 1.87 7.63
C MET A 59 6.49 2.61 8.05
N GLN A 60 6.50 3.29 9.21
CA GLN A 60 5.39 4.14 9.65
C GLN A 60 4.95 5.16 8.59
N ARG A 61 5.88 5.65 7.76
CA ARG A 61 5.59 6.63 6.72
C ARG A 61 5.12 6.00 5.42
N ILE A 62 4.89 4.68 5.37
CA ILE A 62 4.19 4.04 4.25
C ILE A 62 2.79 4.64 4.10
N CYS A 63 2.06 4.89 5.19
CA CYS A 63 0.72 5.48 5.08
C CYS A 63 0.37 6.28 6.33
N GLY A 64 -0.18 7.47 6.13
CA GLY A 64 -0.67 8.32 7.21
C GLY A 64 -2.10 7.98 7.65
N VAL A 65 -2.85 7.21 6.86
CA VAL A 65 -4.23 6.80 7.17
C VAL A 65 -4.26 5.53 8.01
N CYS A 66 -3.63 4.43 7.56
CA CYS A 66 -3.38 3.25 8.40
C CYS A 66 -2.15 3.46 9.30
N THR A 67 -2.12 4.63 9.95
CA THR A 67 -1.04 5.04 10.83
C THR A 67 -0.78 3.97 11.91
N TYR A 68 0.48 3.90 12.36
CA TYR A 68 0.98 2.93 13.35
C TYR A 68 1.02 1.46 12.91
N SER A 69 0.12 0.97 12.05
CA SER A 69 0.12 -0.44 11.61
C SER A 69 1.46 -0.86 11.00
N HIS A 70 2.03 -0.03 10.12
CA HIS A 70 3.34 -0.30 9.52
C HIS A 70 4.51 -0.11 10.49
N TYR A 71 4.39 0.79 11.48
CA TYR A 71 5.39 0.91 12.55
C TYR A 71 5.46 -0.39 13.34
N ARG A 72 4.31 -0.87 13.82
CA ARG A 72 4.19 -2.11 14.58
C ARG A 72 4.72 -3.30 13.78
N ALA A 73 4.34 -3.42 12.50
CA ALA A 73 4.85 -4.49 11.65
C ALA A 73 6.39 -4.45 11.51
N GLY A 74 6.96 -3.25 11.33
CA GLY A 74 8.41 -3.07 11.26
C GLY A 74 9.13 -3.45 12.56
N ILE A 75 8.59 -3.08 13.72
CA ILE A 75 9.17 -3.43 15.02
C ILE A 75 9.04 -4.92 15.31
N VAL A 76 7.85 -5.51 15.12
CA VAL A 76 7.62 -6.96 15.34
C VAL A 76 8.53 -7.81 14.44
N ALA A 77 8.77 -7.39 13.20
CA ALA A 77 9.70 -8.09 12.31
C ALA A 77 11.15 -8.06 12.82
N VAL A 78 11.59 -6.96 13.43
CA VAL A 78 12.93 -6.82 14.01
C VAL A 78 13.05 -7.60 15.31
N GLU A 79 12.01 -7.56 16.16
CA GLU A 79 11.94 -8.35 17.39
C GLU A 79 12.05 -9.84 17.09
N ASP A 80 11.28 -10.33 16.10
CA ASP A 80 11.34 -11.74 15.66
C ASP A 80 12.74 -12.11 15.14
N ALA A 81 13.31 -11.29 14.26
CA ALA A 81 14.64 -11.54 13.70
C ALA A 81 15.76 -11.57 14.75
N LEU A 82 15.60 -10.84 15.87
CA LEU A 82 16.57 -10.77 16.96
C LEU A 82 16.20 -11.66 18.16
N GLY A 83 15.08 -12.38 18.13
CA GLY A 83 14.60 -13.21 19.24
C GLY A 83 14.19 -12.42 20.49
N ILE A 84 13.78 -11.17 20.33
CA ILE A 84 13.38 -10.28 21.43
C ILE A 84 11.92 -10.56 21.81
N LYS A 85 11.66 -10.66 23.11
CA LYS A 85 10.30 -10.75 23.66
C LYS A 85 10.02 -9.53 24.54
N PRO A 86 9.16 -8.59 24.11
CA PRO A 86 8.75 -7.48 24.94
C PRO A 86 8.05 -7.95 26.22
N PRO A 87 8.09 -7.17 27.31
CA PRO A 87 7.29 -7.45 28.49
C PRO A 87 5.79 -7.34 28.18
N LEU A 88 4.95 -8.00 28.97
CA LEU A 88 3.50 -8.07 28.74
C LEU A 88 2.79 -6.71 28.57
N ASN A 89 3.32 -5.66 29.20
CA ASN A 89 2.71 -4.33 29.17
C ASN A 89 3.11 -3.48 27.96
N ALA A 90 4.07 -3.96 27.15
CA ALA A 90 4.56 -3.26 25.95
C ALA A 90 3.72 -3.58 24.71
#